data_AF-A0A026VWX8-F1
#
_entry.id   AF-A0A026VWX8-F1
#
_cell.length_a   1.000
_cell.length_b   1.000
_cell.length_c   1.000
_cell.angle_alpha   90.00
_cell.angle_beta   90.00
_cell.angle_gamma   90.00
#
_symmetry.space_group_name_H-M   'P 1'
#
loop_
_entity.id
_entity.type
_entity.pdbx_description
1 polymer ?
#
loop_
_entity_poly.entity_id
_entity_poly.type
_entity_poly.pdbx_seq_one_letter_code
_entity_poly.pdbx_strand_id
1 'polypeptide(L)'
;MKAKTKLGMGLKTKKKKQELHRHHRAMEGRGLYLAPYKRGQGANHQRTIGLTGKTVLPTRRAVRILGRRYALTATGYKYLDIGINVGPPSYVEIAIGDHFFLSLETWKGLYEQQWDIQNRLRKDVRGRPITVGPLTVRFSTMNDTKLVCLDLSDVRLMMTESTFFTMINLDRCIELTYAQLDRVVDKIDAKVVQFSNIASAATKDASNAIRASEFFNYDHIIDCELLALVFGKPM
;
A
#
# COMPACT_ATOMS: atom_id res chain seq x y z
N MET A 1 35.89 41.92 -44.23
CA MET A 1 37.03 41.68 -43.30
C MET A 1 36.45 41.32 -41.94
N LYS A 2 36.51 40.06 -41.48
CA LYS A 2 37.46 39.50 -40.45
C LYS A 2 37.66 40.44 -39.23
N ALA A 3 37.65 40.04 -37.95
CA ALA A 3 37.37 38.82 -37.19
C ALA A 3 37.45 39.15 -35.66
N LYS A 4 36.72 38.39 -34.81
CA LYS A 4 37.02 37.86 -33.43
C LYS A 4 37.70 38.79 -32.37
N THR A 5 37.35 38.77 -31.08
CA THR A 5 37.62 37.65 -30.13
C THR A 5 37.01 37.88 -28.72
N LYS A 6 36.63 36.73 -28.12
CA LYS A 6 36.30 36.35 -26.73
C LYS A 6 37.08 37.06 -25.60
N LEU A 7 36.49 37.14 -24.38
CA LEU A 7 36.74 36.25 -23.22
C LEU A 7 36.13 36.83 -21.93
N GLY A 8 35.55 35.97 -21.09
CA GLY A 8 35.12 36.35 -19.75
C GLY A 8 34.28 35.33 -18.98
N MET A 9 34.43 34.03 -19.26
CA MET A 9 33.96 32.97 -18.37
C MET A 9 34.94 32.80 -17.21
N GLY A 10 34.44 32.87 -15.97
CA GLY A 10 35.09 32.22 -14.83
C GLY A 10 35.19 33.10 -13.60
N LEU A 11 34.26 32.94 -12.65
CA LEU A 11 34.51 32.89 -11.21
C LEU A 11 33.21 32.58 -10.44
N LYS A 12 32.66 31.37 -10.60
CA LYS A 12 31.74 30.79 -9.61
C LYS A 12 32.24 29.40 -9.22
N THR A 13 33.35 29.47 -8.49
CA THR A 13 33.70 28.70 -7.29
C THR A 13 33.53 27.18 -7.30
N LYS A 14 34.69 26.51 -7.21
CA LYS A 14 34.91 25.09 -6.86
C LYS A 14 33.98 24.56 -5.76
N LYS A 15 33.50 25.43 -4.86
CA LYS A 15 32.50 25.16 -3.82
C LYS A 15 31.19 24.58 -4.39
N LYS A 16 30.68 25.11 -5.51
CA LYS A 16 29.43 24.65 -6.15
C LYS A 16 29.56 23.25 -6.76
N LYS A 17 30.75 22.91 -7.27
CA LYS A 17 31.06 21.59 -7.83
C LYS A 17 31.26 20.54 -6.74
N GLN A 18 31.83 20.94 -5.60
CA GLN A 18 32.00 20.06 -4.43
C GLN A 18 30.67 19.79 -3.71
N GLU A 19 29.77 20.78 -3.68
CA GLU A 19 28.42 20.67 -3.12
C GLU A 19 27.51 19.78 -4.00
N LEU A 20 27.62 19.90 -5.33
CA LEU A 20 26.93 19.00 -6.27
C LEU A 20 27.42 17.54 -6.15
N HIS A 21 28.71 17.34 -5.86
CA HIS A 21 29.27 16.00 -5.67
C HIS A 21 28.89 15.39 -4.31
N ARG A 22 28.73 16.21 -3.26
CA ARG A 22 28.14 15.79 -1.97
C ARG A 22 26.67 15.43 -2.13
N HIS A 23 25.92 16.17 -2.94
CA HIS A 23 24.52 15.88 -3.25
C HIS A 23 24.34 14.55 -4.00
N HIS A 24 25.20 14.26 -4.99
CA HIS A 24 25.18 12.97 -5.68
C HIS A 24 25.47 11.80 -4.74
N ARG A 25 26.47 11.94 -3.85
CA ARG A 25 26.82 10.89 -2.88
C ARG A 25 25.73 10.67 -1.80
N ALA A 26 24.92 11.69 -1.51
CA ALA A 26 23.76 11.57 -0.61
C ALA A 26 22.56 10.84 -1.27
N MET A 27 22.41 10.95 -2.59
CA MET A 27 21.32 10.33 -3.36
C MET A 27 21.55 8.82 -3.62
N GLU A 28 22.79 8.34 -3.56
CA GLU A 28 23.10 6.90 -3.70
C GLU A 28 22.83 6.10 -2.41
N GLY A 29 22.61 6.78 -1.27
CA GLY A 29 22.59 6.12 0.04
C GLY A 29 21.25 6.08 0.77
N ARG A 30 20.34 7.05 0.60
CA ARG A 30 19.06 7.10 1.33
C ARG A 30 18.00 7.86 0.52
N GLY A 31 16.90 7.18 0.17
CA GLY A 31 15.75 7.82 -0.45
C GLY A 31 15.10 8.84 0.49
N LEU A 32 15.13 10.12 0.10
CA LEU A 32 14.40 11.18 0.78
C LEU A 32 12.89 11.02 0.56
N TYR A 33 12.18 10.68 1.62
CA TYR A 33 10.72 10.82 1.70
C TYR A 33 10.40 12.32 1.79
N LEU A 34 9.72 12.87 0.79
CA LEU A 34 9.09 14.18 0.90
C LEU A 34 7.69 13.98 1.51
N ALA A 35 7.53 14.29 2.79
CA ALA A 35 6.23 14.35 3.43
C ALA A 35 5.43 15.56 2.90
N PRO A 36 4.11 15.44 2.67
CA PRO A 36 3.31 16.55 2.20
C PRO A 36 3.12 17.63 3.29
N TYR A 37 3.27 18.88 2.86
CA TYR A 37 3.06 20.09 3.66
C TYR A 37 1.59 20.22 4.06
N LYS A 38 1.30 20.18 5.38
CA LYS A 38 -0.05 20.39 5.91
C LYS A 38 -0.40 21.89 5.94
N ARG A 39 -1.51 22.26 5.31
CA ARG A 39 -2.21 23.54 5.54
C ARG A 39 -3.48 23.23 6.36
N GLY A 40 -3.65 23.86 7.53
CA GLY A 40 -4.83 23.72 8.42
C GLY A 40 -6.14 24.13 7.72
N GLN A 41 -7.34 23.89 8.24
CA GLN A 41 -7.90 23.63 9.58
C GLN A 41 -9.21 22.83 9.41
N GLY A 42 -9.75 22.26 10.50
CA GLY A 42 -11.17 21.93 10.60
C GLY A 42 -11.46 20.70 11.45
N ALA A 43 -11.71 20.89 12.74
CA ALA A 43 -12.26 19.86 13.62
C ALA A 43 -13.63 19.40 13.09
N ASN A 44 -13.86 18.09 13.02
CA ASN A 44 -15.21 17.57 12.85
C ASN A 44 -15.48 16.46 13.87
N HIS A 45 -16.49 16.74 14.68
CA HIS A 45 -17.10 15.85 15.67
C HIS A 45 -17.58 14.57 14.98
N GLN A 46 -16.97 13.42 15.32
CA GLN A 46 -17.52 12.13 14.95
C GLN A 46 -18.50 11.72 16.05
N ARG A 47 -19.80 11.82 15.73
CA ARG A 47 -20.89 11.33 16.58
C ARG A 47 -20.78 9.82 16.72
N THR A 48 -20.46 9.37 17.92
CA THR A 48 -20.54 7.98 18.35
C THR A 48 -22.01 7.59 18.45
N ILE A 49 -22.51 6.73 17.56
CA ILE A 49 -23.72 5.96 17.81
C ILE A 49 -23.29 4.73 18.60
N GLY A 50 -23.77 4.63 19.83
CA GLY A 50 -23.44 3.54 20.74
C GLY A 50 -24.06 2.22 20.30
N LEU A 51 -23.20 1.23 20.09
CA LEU A 51 -23.53 -0.17 20.27
C LEU A 51 -22.58 -0.72 21.34
N THR A 52 -23.16 -1.06 22.48
CA THR A 52 -22.49 -1.59 23.66
C THR A 52 -21.99 -3.00 23.39
N GLY A 53 -20.70 -3.08 23.05
CA GLY A 53 -19.89 -4.29 23.03
C GLY A 53 -18.46 -3.85 22.76
N LYS A 54 -17.67 -3.59 23.81
CA LYS A 54 -16.26 -3.19 23.68
C LYS A 54 -15.45 -4.37 23.13
N THR A 55 -15.41 -4.54 21.82
CA THR A 55 -14.34 -5.29 21.16
C THR A 55 -13.09 -4.42 21.23
N VAL A 56 -12.24 -4.68 22.22
CA VAL A 56 -10.93 -4.03 22.33
C VAL A 56 -10.02 -4.71 21.31
N LEU A 57 -10.16 -4.36 20.03
CA LEU A 57 -9.05 -4.52 19.11
C LEU A 57 -8.09 -3.36 19.38
N PRO A 58 -6.82 -3.63 19.76
CA PRO A 58 -5.84 -2.57 19.95
C PRO A 58 -5.71 -1.77 18.65
N THR A 59 -5.52 -0.45 18.76
CA THR A 59 -5.25 0.48 17.66
C THR A 59 -3.90 0.17 16.99
N ARG A 60 -3.78 -1.03 16.41
CA ARG A 60 -2.62 -1.51 15.68
C ARG A 60 -2.74 -1.10 14.22
N ARG A 61 -1.58 -0.92 13.58
CA ARG A 61 -1.41 -0.96 12.13
C ARG A 61 -2.30 -2.09 11.59
N ALA A 62 -3.07 -1.85 10.54
CA ALA A 62 -3.95 -2.85 9.92
C ALA A 62 -3.20 -4.20 9.82
N VAL A 63 -3.64 -5.18 10.62
CA VAL A 63 -3.02 -6.49 10.68
C VAL A 63 -3.63 -7.31 9.54
N ARG A 64 -2.79 -7.71 8.59
CA ARG A 64 -3.18 -8.57 7.48
C ARG A 64 -2.72 -10.00 7.75
N ILE A 65 -3.66 -10.93 7.69
CA ILE A 65 -3.41 -12.38 7.80
C ILE A 65 -3.63 -13.06 6.45
N LEU A 66 -3.05 -14.25 6.28
CA LEU A 66 -3.11 -15.06 5.07
C LEU A 66 -2.66 -14.29 3.81
N GLY A 67 -1.73 -13.35 4.01
CA GLY A 67 -1.26 -12.42 2.99
C GLY A 67 -0.39 -13.10 1.93
N ARG A 68 -0.55 -12.70 0.68
CA ARG A 68 0.31 -13.08 -0.44
C ARG A 68 0.86 -11.85 -1.13
N ARG A 69 2.20 -11.76 -1.16
CA ARG A 69 2.93 -10.64 -1.75
C ARG A 69 3.57 -11.01 -3.09
N TYR A 70 3.38 -10.16 -4.08
CA TYR A 70 3.98 -10.25 -5.41
C TYR A 70 4.92 -9.07 -5.63
N ALA A 71 6.21 -9.33 -5.84
CA ALA A 71 7.16 -8.29 -6.19
C ALA A 71 6.85 -7.73 -7.59
N LEU A 72 6.74 -6.41 -7.71
CA LEU A 72 6.50 -5.72 -8.99
C LEU A 72 7.80 -5.20 -9.61
N THR A 73 8.89 -5.20 -8.86
CA THR A 73 10.21 -4.76 -9.29
C THR A 73 11.28 -5.71 -8.77
N ALA A 74 12.44 -5.75 -9.43
CA ALA A 74 13.54 -6.64 -9.06
C ALA A 74 14.06 -6.39 -7.63
N THR A 75 14.02 -5.14 -7.15
CA THR A 75 14.42 -4.79 -5.79
C THR A 75 13.31 -5.04 -4.76
N GLY A 76 12.11 -5.43 -5.18
CA GLY A 76 10.99 -5.75 -4.30
C GLY A 76 10.37 -4.56 -3.55
N TYR A 77 10.88 -3.33 -3.74
CA TYR A 77 10.36 -2.13 -3.06
C TYR A 77 8.91 -1.80 -3.44
N LYS A 78 8.50 -2.18 -4.65
CA LYS A 78 7.11 -2.14 -5.08
C LYS A 78 6.60 -3.56 -5.12
N TYR A 79 5.48 -3.78 -4.46
CA TYR A 79 4.81 -5.05 -4.41
C TYR A 79 3.30 -4.82 -4.44
N LEU A 80 2.58 -5.83 -4.91
CA LEU A 80 1.17 -5.98 -4.65
C LEU A 80 1.01 -6.99 -3.52
N ASP A 81 0.13 -6.71 -2.58
CA ASP A 81 -0.18 -7.56 -1.44
C ASP A 81 -1.69 -7.78 -1.36
N ILE A 82 -2.12 -9.03 -1.20
CA ILE A 82 -3.52 -9.38 -1.01
C ILE A 82 -3.63 -10.24 0.26
N GLY A 83 -4.52 -9.87 1.17
CA GLY A 83 -4.69 -10.57 2.45
C GLY A 83 -5.97 -10.15 3.15
N ILE A 84 -6.22 -10.69 4.33
CA ILE A 84 -7.42 -10.37 5.11
C ILE A 84 -7.07 -9.36 6.18
N ASN A 85 -7.67 -8.17 6.10
CA ASN A 85 -7.61 -7.17 7.15
C ASN A 85 -8.55 -7.60 8.28
N VAL A 86 -7.99 -7.85 9.47
CA VAL A 86 -8.74 -8.41 10.60
C VAL A 86 -9.44 -7.29 11.36
N GLY A 87 -10.77 -7.38 11.47
CA GLY A 87 -11.60 -6.44 12.21
C GLY A 87 -13.02 -6.97 12.38
N PRO A 88 -13.94 -6.22 13.01
CA PRO A 88 -15.36 -6.51 13.00
C PRO A 88 -16.05 -5.54 12.04
N PRO A 89 -16.36 -5.92 10.78
CA PRO A 89 -16.07 -7.20 10.13
C PRO A 89 -14.66 -7.26 9.51
N SER A 90 -14.14 -8.47 9.30
CA SER A 90 -12.92 -8.69 8.53
C SER A 90 -13.24 -8.62 7.04
N TYR A 91 -12.25 -8.29 6.21
CA TYR A 91 -12.44 -8.23 4.76
C TYR A 91 -11.14 -8.49 4.01
N VAL A 92 -11.26 -8.93 2.76
CA VAL A 92 -10.12 -9.08 1.85
C VAL A 92 -9.70 -7.71 1.34
N GLU A 93 -8.41 -7.41 1.44
CA GLU A 93 -7.81 -6.14 1.06
C GLU A 93 -6.74 -6.37 -0.02
N ILE A 94 -6.80 -5.59 -1.10
CA ILE A 94 -5.76 -5.55 -2.14
C ILE A 94 -4.98 -4.26 -1.92
N ALA A 95 -3.66 -4.35 -1.78
CA ALA A 95 -2.79 -3.21 -1.56
C ALA A 95 -1.63 -3.18 -2.56
N ILE A 96 -1.20 -1.99 -2.94
CA ILE A 96 0.04 -1.75 -3.69
C ILE A 96 0.99 -0.98 -2.78
N GLY A 97 2.06 -1.63 -2.34
CA GLY A 97 2.88 -1.16 -1.23
C GLY A 97 2.08 -1.13 0.08
N ASP A 98 2.34 -0.11 0.92
CA ASP A 98 1.78 -0.03 2.28
C ASP A 98 0.60 0.92 2.45
N HIS A 99 0.32 1.74 1.43
CA HIS A 99 -0.57 2.90 1.58
C HIS A 99 -1.62 3.02 0.49
N PHE A 100 -1.59 2.14 -0.51
CA PHE A 100 -2.47 2.22 -1.67
C PHE A 100 -3.41 1.02 -1.69
N PHE A 101 -4.64 1.20 -1.23
CA PHE A 101 -5.62 0.11 -1.05
C PHE A 101 -6.68 0.17 -2.14
N LEU A 102 -7.05 -0.97 -2.70
CA LEU A 102 -8.03 -1.10 -3.78
C LEU A 102 -9.13 -2.06 -3.38
N SER A 103 -10.37 -1.71 -3.70
CA SER A 103 -11.46 -2.70 -3.73
C SER A 103 -11.27 -3.62 -4.94
N LEU A 104 -11.84 -4.83 -4.87
CA LEU A 104 -11.86 -5.74 -6.02
C LEU A 104 -12.53 -5.10 -7.25
N GLU A 105 -13.58 -4.32 -7.04
CA GLU A 105 -14.27 -3.58 -8.10
C GLU A 105 -13.34 -2.55 -8.77
N THR A 106 -12.60 -1.77 -7.98
CA THR A 106 -11.64 -0.78 -8.52
C THR A 106 -10.50 -1.46 -9.26
N TRP A 107 -10.03 -2.61 -8.76
CA TRP A 107 -9.03 -3.43 -9.45
C TRP A 107 -9.52 -3.91 -10.82
N LYS A 108 -10.74 -4.47 -10.89
CA LYS A 108 -11.34 -4.93 -12.14
C LYS A 108 -11.51 -3.81 -13.15
N GLY A 109 -12.04 -2.67 -12.71
CA GLY A 109 -12.16 -1.51 -13.59
C GLY A 109 -10.81 -1.00 -14.08
N LEU A 110 -9.74 -1.09 -13.27
CA LEU A 110 -8.39 -0.73 -13.71
C LEU A 110 -7.86 -1.71 -14.75
N TYR A 111 -8.09 -3.01 -14.56
CA TYR A 111 -7.73 -4.05 -15.51
C TYR A 111 -8.43 -3.87 -16.86
N GLU A 112 -9.72 -3.55 -16.86
CA GLU A 112 -10.49 -3.28 -18.09
C GLU A 112 -9.92 -2.10 -18.90
N GLN A 113 -9.32 -1.11 -18.21
CA GLN A 113 -8.69 0.05 -18.84
C GLN A 113 -7.27 -0.22 -19.39
N GLN A 114 -6.75 -1.45 -19.30
CA GLN A 114 -5.36 -1.76 -19.66
C GLN A 114 -4.98 -1.34 -21.10
N TRP A 115 -5.86 -1.56 -22.08
CA TRP A 115 -5.61 -1.21 -23.47
C TRP A 115 -5.58 0.30 -23.70
N ASP A 116 -6.50 1.02 -23.05
CA ASP A 116 -6.56 2.48 -23.10
C ASP A 116 -5.32 3.12 -22.45
N ILE A 117 -4.87 2.57 -21.33
CA ILE A 117 -3.64 2.98 -20.65
C ILE A 117 -2.43 2.72 -21.54
N GLN A 118 -2.32 1.54 -22.14
CA GLN A 118 -1.22 1.20 -23.05
C GLN A 118 -1.16 2.14 -24.25
N ASN A 119 -2.32 2.40 -24.86
CA ASN A 119 -2.43 3.30 -26.01
C ASN A 119 -2.03 4.74 -25.66
N ARG A 120 -2.37 5.22 -24.46
CA ARG A 120 -1.96 6.55 -23.97
C ARG A 120 -0.48 6.62 -23.64
N LEU A 121 0.11 5.56 -23.10
CA LEU A 121 1.55 5.49 -22.87
C LEU A 121 2.34 5.48 -24.19
N ARG A 122 1.83 4.83 -25.24
CA ARG A 122 2.49 4.87 -26.56
C ARG A 122 2.47 6.28 -27.18
N LYS A 123 1.37 7.01 -27.06
CA LYS A 123 1.23 8.37 -27.60
C LYS A 123 1.99 9.36 -26.73
N ASP A 124 2.85 10.20 -27.31
CA ASP A 124 3.65 11.18 -26.56
C ASP A 124 2.86 12.45 -26.19
N VAL A 125 1.57 12.28 -25.88
CA VAL A 125 0.63 13.35 -25.61
C VAL A 125 0.19 13.21 -24.16
N ARG A 126 0.15 14.32 -23.41
CA ARG A 126 -0.52 14.35 -22.10
C ARG A 126 -1.97 13.96 -22.28
N GLY A 127 -2.25 12.67 -22.11
CA GLY A 127 -3.59 12.13 -22.17
C GLY A 127 -4.45 12.69 -21.05
N ARG A 128 -5.76 12.80 -21.30
CA ARG A 128 -6.72 13.05 -20.22
C ARG A 128 -6.55 11.96 -19.14
N PRO A 129 -6.81 12.26 -17.86
CA PRO A 129 -6.88 11.21 -16.86
C PRO A 129 -7.95 10.16 -17.21
N ILE A 130 -7.79 8.96 -16.67
CA ILE A 130 -8.82 7.90 -16.70
C ILE A 130 -9.33 7.77 -15.26
N THR A 131 -10.64 7.67 -15.08
CA THR A 131 -11.27 7.50 -13.77
C THR A 131 -11.89 6.12 -13.69
N VAL A 132 -11.61 5.41 -12.60
CA VAL A 132 -12.15 4.08 -12.27
C VAL A 132 -12.65 4.13 -10.83
N GLY A 133 -13.94 4.37 -10.64
CA GLY A 133 -14.50 4.63 -9.31
C GLY A 133 -13.73 5.75 -8.59
N PRO A 134 -13.17 5.52 -7.39
CA PRO A 134 -12.38 6.51 -6.65
C PRO A 134 -10.94 6.70 -7.19
N LEU A 135 -10.47 5.80 -8.05
CA LEU A 135 -9.12 5.81 -8.61
C LEU A 135 -9.04 6.73 -9.83
N THR A 136 -8.02 7.58 -9.87
CA THR A 136 -7.66 8.35 -11.08
C THR A 136 -6.29 7.93 -11.58
N VAL A 137 -6.21 7.53 -12.86
CA VAL A 137 -4.97 7.19 -13.54
C VAL A 137 -4.51 8.39 -14.37
N ARG A 138 -3.29 8.87 -14.10
CA ARG A 138 -2.64 9.95 -14.83
C ARG A 138 -1.34 9.48 -15.45
N PHE A 139 -0.88 10.24 -16.44
CA PHE A 139 0.34 9.96 -17.18
C PHE A 139 1.31 11.11 -16.95
N SER A 140 2.57 10.79 -16.67
CA SER A 140 3.63 11.79 -16.53
C SER A 140 4.93 11.27 -17.12
N THR A 141 5.92 12.15 -17.24
CA THR A 141 7.27 11.81 -17.67
C THR A 141 8.26 12.30 -16.62
N MET A 142 9.26 11.48 -16.32
CA MET A 142 10.36 11.82 -15.43
C MET A 142 11.65 11.31 -16.06
N ASN A 143 12.59 12.21 -16.37
CA ASN A 143 13.84 11.88 -17.08
C ASN A 143 13.58 11.02 -18.33
N ASP A 144 12.69 11.50 -19.21
CA ASP A 144 12.25 10.83 -20.45
C ASP A 144 11.60 9.45 -20.27
N THR A 145 11.40 9.00 -19.03
CA THR A 145 10.69 7.77 -18.72
C THR A 145 9.20 8.05 -18.52
N LYS A 146 8.34 7.31 -19.24
CA LYS A 146 6.89 7.40 -19.08
C LYS A 146 6.45 6.69 -17.80
N LEU A 147 5.62 7.37 -17.03
CA LEU A 147 5.11 6.91 -15.75
C LEU A 147 3.59 6.88 -15.75
N VAL A 148 3.06 5.85 -15.08
CA VAL A 148 1.67 5.76 -14.66
C VAL A 148 1.58 6.25 -13.21
N CYS A 149 0.75 7.25 -12.98
CA CYS A 149 0.44 7.78 -11.66
C CYS A 149 -0.96 7.32 -11.27
N LEU A 150 -1.08 6.55 -10.19
CA LEU A 150 -2.33 6.15 -9.59
C LEU A 150 -2.63 7.10 -8.44
N ASP A 151 -3.74 7.82 -8.52
CA ASP A 151 -4.21 8.77 -7.51
C ASP A 151 -5.46 8.20 -6.85
N LEU A 152 -5.41 8.00 -5.54
CA LEU A 152 -6.54 7.54 -4.73
C LEU A 152 -6.62 8.38 -3.46
N SER A 153 -7.70 9.15 -3.32
CA SER A 153 -7.85 10.15 -2.25
C SER A 153 -6.61 11.08 -2.19
N ASP A 154 -5.92 11.14 -1.05
CA ASP A 154 -4.72 11.95 -0.84
C ASP A 154 -3.40 11.20 -1.11
N VAL A 155 -3.47 9.96 -1.62
CA VAL A 155 -2.31 9.10 -1.87
C VAL A 155 -2.05 9.01 -3.37
N ARG A 156 -0.79 9.25 -3.77
CA ARG A 156 -0.32 9.09 -5.15
C ARG A 156 0.79 8.05 -5.21
N LEU A 157 0.64 7.09 -6.12
CA LEU A 157 1.65 6.09 -6.43
C LEU A 157 2.13 6.27 -7.87
N MET A 158 3.44 6.36 -8.09
CA MET A 158 4.03 6.49 -9.42
C MET A 158 4.86 5.27 -9.77
N MET A 159 4.66 4.73 -10.96
CA MET A 159 5.40 3.56 -11.44
C MET A 159 5.69 3.63 -12.93
N THR A 160 6.70 2.88 -13.38
CA THR A 160 7.01 2.78 -14.81
C THR A 160 5.92 2.00 -15.53
N GLU A 161 5.81 2.19 -16.84
CA GLU A 161 4.96 1.36 -17.70
C GLU A 161 5.17 -0.15 -17.46
N SER A 162 6.44 -0.59 -17.42
CA SER A 162 6.77 -2.00 -17.18
C SER A 162 6.28 -2.52 -15.82
N THR A 163 6.42 -1.72 -14.76
CA THR A 163 5.96 -2.08 -13.41
C THR A 163 4.43 -2.17 -13.37
N PHE A 164 3.75 -1.21 -14.02
CA PHE A 164 2.30 -1.19 -14.11
C PHE A 164 1.78 -2.44 -14.83
N PHE A 165 2.33 -2.80 -15.99
CA PHE A 165 1.87 -4.00 -16.69
C PHE A 165 2.26 -5.30 -15.99
N THR A 166 3.38 -5.33 -15.25
CA THR A 166 3.70 -6.46 -14.36
C THR A 166 2.61 -6.66 -13.32
N MET A 167 2.09 -5.57 -12.75
CA MET A 167 0.97 -5.60 -11.81
C MET A 167 -0.32 -6.07 -12.49
N ILE A 168 -0.68 -5.53 -13.64
CA ILE A 168 -1.90 -5.92 -14.39
C ILE A 168 -1.88 -7.40 -14.78
N ASN A 169 -0.73 -7.96 -15.11
CA ASN A 169 -0.58 -9.39 -15.44
C ASN A 169 -0.90 -10.33 -14.25
N LEU A 170 -1.02 -9.81 -13.03
CA LEU A 170 -1.41 -10.59 -11.86
C LEU A 170 -2.93 -10.75 -11.74
N ASP A 171 -3.75 -10.14 -12.60
CA ASP A 171 -5.21 -10.09 -12.47
C ASP A 171 -5.84 -11.45 -12.11
N ARG A 172 -5.54 -12.50 -12.89
CA ARG A 172 -6.08 -13.84 -12.61
C ARG A 172 -5.63 -14.39 -11.25
N CYS A 173 -4.40 -14.10 -10.84
CA CYS A 173 -3.90 -14.49 -9.52
C CYS A 173 -4.65 -13.74 -8.42
N ILE A 174 -4.96 -12.46 -8.62
CA ILE A 174 -5.70 -11.62 -7.67
C ILE A 174 -7.13 -12.14 -7.53
N GLU A 175 -7.84 -12.38 -8.64
CA GLU A 175 -9.22 -12.89 -8.59
C GLU A 175 -9.32 -14.22 -7.83
N LEU A 176 -8.43 -15.18 -8.15
CA LEU A 176 -8.45 -16.50 -7.52
C LEU A 176 -8.06 -16.43 -6.05
N THR A 177 -7.04 -15.64 -5.71
CA THR A 177 -6.62 -15.46 -4.31
C THR A 177 -7.71 -14.76 -3.51
N TYR A 178 -8.33 -13.71 -4.06
CA TYR A 178 -9.44 -13.01 -3.42
C TYR A 178 -10.58 -13.99 -3.10
N ALA A 179 -11.04 -14.77 -4.10
CA ALA A 179 -12.13 -15.72 -3.90
C ALA A 179 -11.80 -16.82 -2.87
N GLN A 180 -10.52 -17.21 -2.75
CA GLN A 180 -10.08 -18.16 -1.73
C GLN A 180 -10.12 -17.55 -0.32
N LEU A 181 -9.64 -16.31 -0.18
CA LEU A 181 -9.62 -15.59 1.10
C LEU A 181 -11.04 -15.23 1.55
N ASP A 182 -11.90 -14.78 0.64
CA ASP A 182 -13.27 -14.38 0.91
C ASP A 182 -14.08 -15.52 1.56
N ARG A 183 -13.89 -16.77 1.10
CA ARG A 183 -14.53 -17.97 1.66
C ARG A 183 -14.20 -18.26 3.12
N VAL A 184 -13.12 -17.70 3.66
CA VAL A 184 -12.71 -17.94 5.05
C VAL A 184 -12.92 -16.74 5.96
N VAL A 185 -13.43 -15.61 5.45
CA VAL A 185 -13.67 -14.38 6.22
C VAL A 185 -14.62 -14.64 7.40
N ASP A 186 -15.76 -15.29 7.17
CA ASP A 186 -16.73 -15.58 8.24
C ASP A 186 -16.13 -16.46 9.34
N LYS A 187 -15.28 -17.41 8.96
CA LYS A 187 -14.56 -18.28 9.91
C LYS A 187 -13.56 -17.47 10.74
N ILE A 188 -12.89 -16.50 10.13
CA ILE A 188 -11.97 -15.58 10.82
C ILE A 188 -12.75 -14.72 11.81
N ASP A 189 -13.86 -14.12 11.39
CA ASP A 189 -14.68 -13.29 12.28
C ASP A 189 -15.20 -14.08 13.49
N ALA A 190 -15.67 -15.32 13.28
CA ALA A 190 -16.06 -16.20 14.37
C ALA A 190 -14.91 -16.47 15.35
N LYS A 191 -13.70 -16.74 14.84
CA LYS A 191 -12.49 -16.95 15.66
C LYS A 191 -12.06 -15.68 16.39
N VAL A 192 -12.14 -14.52 15.75
CA VAL A 192 -11.84 -13.21 16.36
C VAL A 192 -12.78 -12.95 17.53
N VAL A 193 -14.07 -13.23 17.39
CA VAL A 193 -15.04 -13.12 18.50
C VAL A 193 -14.68 -14.06 19.64
N GLN A 194 -14.41 -15.34 19.36
CA GLN A 194 -14.03 -16.33 20.37
C GLN A 194 -12.76 -15.92 21.13
N PHE A 195 -11.70 -15.56 20.41
CA PHE A 195 -10.42 -15.17 21.01
C PHE A 195 -10.54 -13.85 21.77
N SER A 196 -11.36 -12.90 21.30
CA SER A 196 -11.63 -11.65 22.02
C SER A 196 -12.31 -11.89 23.37
N ASN A 197 -13.29 -12.82 23.42
CA ASN A 197 -13.96 -13.18 24.67
C ASN A 197 -12.97 -13.78 25.68
N ILE A 198 -12.13 -14.73 25.25
CA ILE A 198 -11.09 -15.33 26.09
C ILE A 198 -10.09 -14.28 26.57
N ALA A 199 -9.61 -13.43 25.64
CA ALA A 199 -8.65 -12.37 25.94
C ALA A 199 -9.22 -11.38 26.95
N SER A 200 -10.50 -11.04 26.86
CA SER A 200 -11.16 -10.12 27.80
C SER A 200 -11.31 -10.69 29.21
N ALA A 201 -11.41 -12.02 29.35
CA ALA A 201 -11.49 -12.71 30.64
C ALA A 201 -10.12 -12.98 31.26
N ALA A 202 -9.03 -12.90 30.47
CA ALA A 202 -7.68 -13.19 30.92
C ALA A 202 -7.10 -12.04 31.77
N THR A 203 -6.51 -12.37 32.92
CA THR A 203 -6.00 -11.37 33.89
C THR A 203 -4.54 -10.97 33.67
N LYS A 204 -3.74 -11.76 32.95
CA LYS A 204 -2.28 -11.55 32.82
C LYS A 204 -1.73 -11.73 31.41
N ASP A 205 -2.15 -12.77 30.69
CA ASP A 205 -1.63 -13.07 29.36
C ASP A 205 -2.73 -13.66 28.46
N ALA A 206 -3.32 -12.81 27.64
CA ALA A 206 -4.37 -13.18 26.69
C ALA A 206 -3.90 -14.23 25.68
N SER A 207 -2.66 -14.12 25.20
CA SER A 207 -2.11 -15.07 24.23
C SER A 207 -2.00 -16.47 24.82
N ASN A 208 -1.52 -16.59 26.07
CA ASN A 208 -1.45 -17.89 26.76
C ASN A 208 -2.83 -18.45 27.10
N ALA A 209 -3.77 -17.61 27.50
CA ALA A 209 -5.15 -18.03 27.73
C ALA A 209 -5.80 -18.61 26.45
N ILE A 210 -5.57 -17.96 25.30
CA ILE A 210 -6.03 -18.47 24.00
C ILE A 210 -5.36 -19.80 23.66
N ARG A 211 -4.02 -19.91 23.78
CA ARG A 211 -3.27 -21.15 23.52
C ARG A 211 -3.72 -22.36 24.34
N ALA A 212 -4.16 -22.11 25.58
CA ALA A 212 -4.63 -23.15 26.49
C ALA A 212 -6.13 -23.47 26.32
N SER A 213 -6.86 -22.71 25.50
CA SER A 213 -8.29 -22.92 25.28
C SER A 213 -8.55 -24.05 24.27
N GLU A 214 -9.70 -24.71 24.40
CA GLU A 214 -10.18 -25.69 23.42
C GLU A 214 -10.47 -25.09 22.03
N PHE A 215 -10.60 -23.76 21.96
CA PHE A 215 -10.89 -23.04 20.72
C PHE A 215 -9.64 -22.81 19.87
N PHE A 216 -8.44 -23.10 20.36
CA PHE A 216 -7.20 -22.92 19.62
C PHE A 216 -6.68 -24.24 19.05
N ASN A 217 -6.45 -24.28 17.73
CA ASN A 217 -5.87 -25.42 17.05
C ASN A 217 -4.47 -25.09 16.49
N TYR A 218 -3.44 -25.79 16.99
CA TYR A 218 -2.04 -25.63 16.56
C TYR A 218 -1.80 -25.99 15.09
N ASP A 219 -2.63 -26.86 14.50
CA ASP A 219 -2.51 -27.28 13.10
C ASP A 219 -3.33 -26.38 12.15
N HIS A 220 -3.89 -25.28 12.66
CA HIS A 220 -4.75 -24.38 11.88
C HIS A 220 -4.11 -22.99 11.72
N ILE A 221 -3.77 -22.63 10.48
CA ILE A 221 -3.03 -21.40 10.17
C ILE A 221 -3.74 -20.13 10.64
N ILE A 222 -5.08 -20.08 10.55
CA ILE A 222 -5.87 -18.91 10.98
C ILE A 222 -5.68 -18.67 12.48
N ASP A 223 -5.69 -19.75 13.28
CA ASP A 223 -5.56 -19.66 14.73
C ASP A 223 -4.16 -19.16 15.07
N CYS A 224 -3.14 -19.71 14.41
CA CYS A 224 -1.74 -19.32 14.57
C CYS A 224 -1.50 -17.83 14.23
N GLU A 225 -1.98 -17.37 13.08
CA GLU A 225 -1.78 -15.98 12.65
C GLU A 225 -2.59 -14.98 13.48
N LEU A 226 -3.84 -15.30 13.83
CA LEU A 226 -4.63 -14.46 14.74
C LEU A 226 -3.93 -14.32 16.10
N LEU A 227 -3.46 -15.43 16.66
CA LEU A 227 -2.74 -15.41 17.92
C LEU A 227 -1.44 -14.61 17.84
N ALA A 228 -0.65 -14.77 16.78
CA ALA A 228 0.64 -14.10 16.65
C ALA A 228 0.51 -12.61 16.33
N LEU A 229 -0.36 -12.25 15.38
CA LEU A 229 -0.40 -10.92 14.79
C LEU A 229 -1.44 -10.01 15.45
N VAL A 230 -2.56 -10.58 15.91
CA VAL A 230 -3.68 -9.82 16.51
C VAL A 230 -3.60 -9.85 18.03
N PHE A 231 -3.57 -11.05 18.63
CA PHE A 231 -3.63 -11.24 20.08
C PHE A 231 -2.27 -11.41 20.76
N GLY A 232 -1.17 -11.35 20.00
CA GLY A 232 0.18 -11.45 20.52
C GLY A 232 0.58 -10.18 21.27
N LYS A 233 1.53 -10.28 22.21
CA LYS A 233 2.14 -9.09 22.84
C LYS A 233 2.74 -8.17 21.76
N PRO A 234 2.61 -6.83 21.87
CA PRO A 234 3.27 -5.92 20.95
C PRO A 234 4.78 -6.21 20.99
N MET A 235 5.41 -6.32 19.82
CA MET A 235 6.87 -6.27 19.71
C MET A 235 7.38 -4.86 20.00
#